data_AF-A0A6P2CIG4-F1
#
_entry.id   AF-A0A6P2CIG4-F1
#
_cell.length_a   1.000
_cell.length_b   1.000
_cell.length_c   1.000
_cell.angle_alpha   90.00
_cell.angle_beta   90.00
_cell.angle_gamma   90.00
#
_symmetry.space_group_name_H-M   'P 1'
#
loop_
_entity.id
_entity.type
_entity.pdbx_description
1 polymer ?
#
loop_
_entity_poly.entity_id
_entity_poly.type
_entity_poly.pdbx_seq_one_letter_code
_entity_poly.pdbx_strand_id
1 'polypeptide(L)'
;MRRGSATSSRRRPSPSRYTRAAEPPGRRLGASRRLRHAEVRTIDTANPGSENDPDDDAVLVERVYEHPIDDGDGYRVFVDRLWPRGLRKDAFHYDDWAKELAPSTDLRRWYSHDASRFSEFRSRYFTELDSPAARAELARVRADADGRPLVLLTATRDVGHSNAEVLAEFLRGDTDEPAPWSSG
;
A
#
# COMPACT_ATOMS: atom_id res chain seq x y z
N MET A 1 62.05 -18.79 20.46
CA MET A 1 61.01 -17.74 20.50
C MET A 1 61.16 -16.78 19.33
N ARG A 2 60.26 -16.79 18.34
CA ARG A 2 60.00 -15.64 17.45
C ARG A 2 58.55 -15.70 16.97
N ARG A 3 57.79 -14.65 17.29
CA ARG A 3 56.47 -14.34 16.74
C ARG A 3 56.67 -13.67 15.38
N GLY A 4 55.79 -13.97 14.43
CA GLY A 4 55.78 -13.33 13.11
C GLY A 4 54.42 -13.55 12.45
N SER A 5 53.46 -12.70 12.77
CA SER A 5 52.21 -12.55 12.02
C SER A 5 52.37 -11.34 11.10
N ALA A 6 52.26 -11.54 9.78
CA ALA A 6 51.79 -10.52 8.84
C ALA A 6 51.73 -11.09 7.41
N THR A 7 50.54 -11.10 6.83
CA THR A 7 50.25 -10.88 5.39
C THR A 7 48.72 -10.91 5.27
N SER A 8 48.03 -10.15 4.42
CA SER A 8 48.26 -8.94 3.66
C SER A 8 46.92 -8.66 2.95
N SER A 9 46.49 -7.40 2.96
CA SER A 9 45.80 -6.71 1.85
C SER A 9 44.49 -7.27 1.27
N ARG A 10 43.44 -6.44 1.26
CA ARG A 10 43.08 -5.61 0.08
C ARG A 10 41.83 -4.73 0.30
N ARG A 11 41.86 -3.56 -0.33
CA ARG A 11 40.82 -2.53 -0.44
C ARG A 11 39.80 -2.85 -1.56
N ARG A 12 38.53 -2.51 -1.30
CA ARG A 12 37.45 -1.96 -2.19
C ARG A 12 36.94 -2.83 -3.37
N PRO A 13 35.78 -2.55 -4.02
CA PRO A 13 34.63 -1.66 -3.72
C PRO A 13 33.26 -2.39 -3.70
N SER A 14 32.18 -1.65 -3.43
CA SER A 14 30.77 -2.07 -3.61
C SER A 14 30.42 -2.31 -5.10
N PRO A 15 29.43 -3.16 -5.39
CA PRO A 15 28.50 -2.86 -6.47
C PRO A 15 27.04 -2.84 -5.99
N SER A 16 26.41 -1.68 -6.21
CA SER A 16 25.00 -1.60 -6.60
C SER A 16 24.75 -2.52 -7.80
N ARG A 17 23.72 -3.39 -7.70
CA ARG A 17 22.94 -4.02 -8.77
C ARG A 17 22.19 -5.24 -8.23
N TYR A 18 20.87 -5.15 -8.12
CA TYR A 18 19.99 -6.28 -8.44
C TYR A 18 19.19 -5.82 -9.66
N THR A 19 19.78 -5.88 -10.86
CA THR A 19 19.51 -6.91 -11.88
C THR A 19 18.13 -7.56 -11.82
N ARG A 20 17.35 -7.18 -12.82
CA ARG A 20 16.23 -7.85 -13.49
C ARG A 20 16.36 -9.38 -13.59
N ALA A 21 15.17 -10.01 -13.61
CA ALA A 21 14.79 -11.34 -14.12
C ALA A 21 14.54 -12.44 -13.09
N ALA A 22 13.27 -12.62 -12.74
CA ALA A 22 12.64 -13.93 -12.71
C ALA A 22 11.31 -13.81 -13.47
N GLU A 23 11.24 -14.45 -14.64
CA GLU A 23 9.99 -14.60 -15.39
C GLU A 23 9.01 -15.48 -14.59
N PRO A 24 7.72 -15.13 -14.52
CA PRO A 24 6.69 -16.06 -14.10
C PRO A 24 6.40 -17.06 -15.24
N PRO A 25 6.08 -18.34 -14.93
CA PRO A 25 5.88 -19.37 -15.94
C PRO A 25 4.66 -19.09 -16.84
N GLY A 26 4.89 -19.18 -18.14
CA GLY A 26 3.87 -19.00 -19.17
C GLY A 26 2.81 -20.10 -19.22
N ARG A 27 1.55 -19.64 -19.19
CA ARG A 27 0.34 -20.06 -19.92
C ARG A 27 -0.02 -21.55 -20.00
N ARG A 28 -1.29 -21.82 -19.64
CA ARG A 28 -2.22 -22.50 -20.56
C ARG A 28 -3.50 -21.68 -20.76
N LEU A 29 -3.80 -21.44 -22.03
CA LEU A 29 -5.05 -20.95 -22.55
C LEU A 29 -6.17 -21.96 -22.26
N GLY A 30 -7.25 -21.49 -21.63
CA GLY A 30 -8.57 -22.10 -21.65
C GLY A 30 -9.57 -21.02 -22.06
N ALA A 31 -10.05 -21.12 -23.29
CA ALA A 31 -11.02 -20.19 -23.87
C ALA A 31 -12.42 -20.38 -23.27
N SER A 32 -13.26 -19.35 -23.46
CA SER A 32 -14.72 -19.30 -23.29
C SER A 32 -15.15 -18.93 -21.86
N ARG A 33 -16.04 -17.95 -21.62
CA ARG A 33 -17.15 -17.46 -22.44
C ARG A 33 -17.62 -16.12 -21.88
N ARG A 34 -17.86 -15.15 -22.77
CA ARG A 34 -18.60 -13.91 -22.48
C ARG A 34 -20.02 -14.25 -22.03
N LEU A 35 -20.53 -13.57 -20.99
CA LEU A 35 -21.89 -13.03 -20.86
C LEU A 35 -21.84 -11.91 -19.78
N ARG A 36 -21.33 -10.71 -20.08
CA ARG A 36 -22.17 -9.51 -20.31
C ARG A 36 -23.68 -9.74 -20.32
N HIS A 37 -24.32 -9.45 -19.20
CA HIS A 37 -25.71 -8.99 -19.20
C HIS A 37 -25.71 -7.51 -19.60
N ALA A 38 -26.29 -7.25 -20.77
CA ALA A 38 -26.77 -5.94 -21.13
C ALA A 38 -28.08 -5.72 -20.39
N GLU A 39 -28.15 -4.72 -19.52
CA GLU A 39 -29.42 -4.08 -19.19
C GLU A 39 -29.43 -2.72 -19.86
N VAL A 40 -30.22 -2.63 -20.92
CA VAL A 40 -30.55 -1.38 -21.60
C VAL A 40 -31.39 -0.57 -20.61
N ARG A 41 -30.82 0.50 -20.06
CA ARG A 41 -31.60 1.56 -19.42
C ARG A 41 -31.59 2.77 -20.33
N THR A 42 -32.80 3.14 -20.70
CA THR A 42 -33.22 4.30 -21.49
C THR A 42 -32.40 5.54 -21.20
N ILE A 43 -31.90 6.13 -22.28
CA ILE A 43 -31.43 7.51 -22.39
C ILE A 43 -32.50 8.44 -21.83
N ASP A 44 -32.22 9.08 -20.70
CA ASP A 44 -32.86 10.32 -20.29
C ASP A 44 -31.78 11.39 -20.12
N THR A 45 -32.02 12.55 -20.72
CA THR A 45 -31.03 13.58 -20.98
C THR A 45 -30.92 14.51 -19.78
N ALA A 46 -29.77 14.52 -19.08
CA ALA A 46 -29.08 15.69 -18.52
C ALA A 46 -28.23 15.32 -17.27
N ASN A 47 -26.94 15.08 -17.46
CA ASN A 47 -25.82 15.68 -16.70
C ASN A 47 -24.48 15.12 -17.22
N PRO A 48 -23.64 15.87 -17.95
CA PRO A 48 -22.29 15.45 -18.26
C PRO A 48 -21.34 15.89 -17.14
N GLY A 49 -21.19 15.06 -16.11
CA GLY A 49 -20.24 15.31 -15.03
C GLY A 49 -20.22 14.17 -14.02
N SER A 50 -19.04 13.53 -13.89
CA SER A 50 -18.68 12.44 -12.97
C SER A 50 -18.71 11.02 -13.56
N GLU A 51 -17.80 10.73 -14.49
CA GLU A 51 -17.29 9.37 -14.72
C GLU A 51 -16.26 9.01 -13.64
N ASN A 52 -16.70 8.88 -12.38
CA ASN A 52 -16.01 8.03 -11.42
C ASN A 52 -17.05 7.00 -11.01
N ASP A 53 -16.93 5.79 -11.55
CA ASP A 53 -17.70 4.64 -11.08
C ASP A 53 -17.29 4.42 -9.61
N PRO A 54 -18.22 4.44 -8.63
CA PRO A 54 -17.88 4.36 -7.20
C PRO A 54 -17.15 3.06 -6.80
N ASP A 55 -17.04 2.10 -7.70
CA ASP A 55 -16.32 0.84 -7.52
C ASP A 55 -14.79 0.94 -7.83
N ASP A 56 -14.33 1.97 -8.56
CA ASP A 56 -12.91 2.10 -9.00
C ASP A 56 -11.95 2.67 -7.93
N ASP A 57 -12.47 3.25 -6.84
CA ASP A 57 -11.67 3.81 -5.72
C ASP A 57 -11.91 3.06 -4.39
N ALA A 58 -12.44 1.83 -4.44
CA ALA A 58 -12.68 1.05 -3.24
C ALA A 58 -11.36 0.76 -2.49
N VAL A 59 -11.23 1.29 -1.27
CA VAL A 59 -10.11 1.04 -0.36
C VAL A 59 -10.58 0.24 0.85
N LEU A 60 -10.02 -0.95 1.04
CA LEU A 60 -10.29 -1.87 2.14
C LEU A 60 -9.09 -1.93 3.09
N VAL A 61 -9.33 -2.28 4.35
CA VAL A 61 -8.28 -2.47 5.36
C VAL A 61 -8.44 -3.85 5.99
N GLU A 62 -7.36 -4.63 6.00
CA GLU A 62 -7.35 -5.99 6.54
C GLU A 62 -6.14 -6.24 7.43
N ARG A 63 -6.35 -7.07 8.46
CA ARG A 63 -5.30 -7.45 9.40
C ARG A 63 -4.67 -8.78 9.01
N VAL A 64 -3.35 -8.80 8.84
CA VAL A 64 -2.60 -9.98 8.35
C VAL A 64 -2.66 -11.20 9.28
N TYR A 65 -2.88 -11.00 10.58
CA TYR A 65 -2.98 -12.08 11.56
C TYR A 65 -4.34 -12.78 11.57
N GLU A 66 -5.34 -12.23 10.88
CA GLU A 66 -6.68 -12.83 10.75
C GLU A 66 -6.78 -13.72 9.52
N HIS A 67 -5.63 -14.07 8.93
CA HIS A 67 -5.53 -14.90 7.73
C HIS A 67 -6.46 -14.40 6.63
N PRO A 68 -6.29 -13.15 6.18
CA PRO A 68 -7.15 -12.60 5.15
C PRO A 68 -7.05 -13.49 3.92
N ILE A 69 -8.22 -13.96 3.46
CA ILE A 69 -8.32 -14.78 2.27
C ILE A 69 -8.18 -13.83 1.09
N ASP A 70 -7.35 -14.21 0.12
CA ASP A 70 -7.35 -13.57 -1.18
C ASP A 70 -8.62 -14.01 -1.92
N ASP A 71 -9.71 -13.28 -1.71
CA ASP A 71 -11.06 -13.65 -2.11
C ASP A 71 -11.61 -12.85 -3.31
N GLY A 72 -10.79 -11.97 -3.90
CA GLY A 72 -11.23 -11.10 -4.99
C GLY A 72 -10.10 -10.50 -5.83
N ASP A 73 -10.47 -9.57 -6.71
CA ASP A 73 -9.59 -8.90 -7.67
C ASP A 73 -8.83 -7.69 -7.06
N GLY A 74 -8.61 -7.63 -5.75
CA GLY A 74 -7.99 -6.50 -5.07
C GLY A 74 -6.46 -6.47 -5.17
N TYR A 75 -5.86 -5.28 -5.29
CA TYR A 75 -4.40 -5.09 -5.20
C TYR A 75 -3.98 -4.91 -3.74
N ARG A 76 -3.22 -5.87 -3.22
CA ARG A 76 -2.95 -6.03 -1.78
C ARG A 76 -1.62 -5.40 -1.41
N VAL A 77 -1.68 -4.33 -0.62
CA VAL A 77 -0.51 -3.52 -0.26
C VAL A 77 -0.25 -3.59 1.23
N PHE A 78 0.90 -4.12 1.63
CA PHE A 78 1.33 -4.08 3.03
C PHE A 78 1.88 -2.69 3.38
N VAL A 79 1.28 -2.03 4.37
CA VAL A 79 1.53 -0.61 4.68
C VAL A 79 2.13 -0.35 6.06
N ASP A 80 2.60 -1.40 6.75
CA ASP A 80 3.39 -1.20 7.97
C ASP A 80 4.89 -1.16 7.65
N ARG A 81 5.61 -0.23 8.27
CA ARG A 81 7.06 -0.11 8.08
C ARG A 81 7.82 -1.36 8.57
N LEU A 82 7.27 -2.05 9.57
CA LEU A 82 7.90 -3.21 10.20
C LEU A 82 7.12 -4.47 9.85
N TRP A 83 7.86 -5.53 9.50
CA TRP A 83 7.27 -6.83 9.29
C TRP A 83 6.64 -7.37 10.59
N PRO A 84 5.42 -7.95 10.56
CA PRO A 84 4.76 -8.57 11.70
C PRO A 84 5.64 -9.60 12.39
N ARG A 85 5.72 -9.54 13.72
CA ARG A 85 6.45 -10.53 14.51
C ARG A 85 5.76 -11.89 14.40
N GLY A 86 6.55 -12.96 14.31
CA GLY A 86 6.05 -14.33 14.28
C GLY A 86 5.47 -14.77 12.94
N LEU A 87 5.36 -13.89 11.94
CA LEU A 87 4.95 -14.27 10.59
C LEU A 87 6.16 -14.46 9.69
N ARG A 88 6.13 -15.53 8.89
CA ARG A 88 7.08 -15.73 7.79
C ARG A 88 6.67 -14.84 6.61
N LYS A 89 7.61 -14.53 5.70
CA LYS A 89 7.34 -13.66 4.54
C LYS A 89 6.24 -14.16 3.61
N ASP A 90 5.97 -15.46 3.63
CA ASP A 90 4.96 -16.17 2.84
C ASP A 90 3.67 -16.47 3.64
N ALA A 91 3.50 -15.88 4.84
CA ALA A 91 2.36 -16.17 5.71
C ALA A 91 1.02 -15.56 5.22
N PHE A 92 1.07 -14.57 4.34
CA PHE A 92 -0.09 -13.95 3.70
C PHE A 92 0.31 -13.43 2.31
N HIS A 93 -0.66 -13.30 1.41
CA HIS A 93 -0.44 -12.72 0.10
C HIS A 93 -0.46 -11.20 0.16
N TYR A 94 0.55 -10.59 -0.46
CA TYR A 94 0.63 -9.17 -0.75
C TYR A 94 1.31 -9.00 -2.10
N ASP A 95 0.82 -8.07 -2.91
CA ASP A 95 1.42 -7.70 -4.19
C ASP A 95 2.61 -6.76 -3.98
N ASP A 96 2.52 -5.89 -2.98
CA ASP A 96 3.50 -4.85 -2.72
C ASP A 96 3.69 -4.54 -1.22
N TRP A 97 4.87 -4.05 -0.87
CA TRP A 97 5.20 -3.54 0.45
C TRP A 97 5.61 -2.07 0.38
N ALA A 98 4.61 -1.19 0.42
CA ALA A 98 4.75 0.26 0.28
C ALA A 98 5.18 0.92 1.60
N LYS A 99 6.44 0.73 1.98
CA LYS A 99 7.00 1.30 3.22
C LYS A 99 6.96 2.83 3.26
N GLU A 100 7.08 3.49 2.11
CA GLU A 100 7.04 4.96 2.09
C GLU A 100 5.65 5.51 2.38
N LEU A 101 4.61 4.68 2.28
CA LEU A 101 3.27 5.02 2.73
C LEU A 101 3.06 4.77 4.22
N ALA A 102 3.99 4.13 4.91
CA ALA A 102 3.91 3.91 6.36
C ALA A 102 4.40 5.14 7.12
N PRO A 103 3.90 5.41 8.34
CA PRO A 103 4.36 6.55 9.13
C PRO A 103 5.86 6.47 9.38
N SER A 104 6.48 7.63 9.55
CA SER A 104 7.90 7.72 9.86
C SER A 104 8.24 6.98 11.16
N THR A 105 9.51 6.62 11.32
CA THR A 105 9.97 5.94 12.53
C THR A 105 9.71 6.78 13.78
N ASP A 106 9.87 8.10 13.66
CA ASP A 106 9.69 9.03 14.78
C ASP A 106 8.22 9.22 15.11
N LEU A 107 7.36 9.39 14.09
CA LEU A 107 5.91 9.50 14.32
C LEU A 107 5.34 8.21 14.91
N ARG A 108 5.74 7.04 14.40
CA ARG A 108 5.35 5.73 14.94
C ARG A 108 5.75 5.56 16.41
N ARG A 109 6.97 5.98 16.77
CA ARG A 109 7.46 5.94 18.16
C ARG A 109 6.71 6.90 19.06
N TRP A 110 6.41 8.10 18.56
CA TRP A 110 5.67 9.11 19.31
C TRP A 110 4.21 8.68 19.57
N TYR A 111 3.54 8.12 18.56
CA TYR A 111 2.17 7.63 18.69
C TYR A 111 2.09 6.45 19.65
N SER A 112 3.01 5.49 19.54
CA SER A 112 3.10 4.31 20.42
C SER A 112 1.80 3.51 20.60
N HIS A 113 0.85 3.63 19.67
CA HIS A 113 -0.51 3.08 19.77
C HIS A 113 -1.31 3.59 20.98
N ASP A 114 -1.05 4.82 21.42
CA ASP A 114 -1.83 5.49 22.45
C ASP A 114 -3.07 6.14 21.82
N ALA A 115 -4.25 5.57 22.09
CA ALA A 115 -5.52 6.06 21.56
C ALA A 115 -5.78 7.55 21.87
N SER A 116 -5.26 8.06 23.00
CA SER A 116 -5.41 9.49 23.35
C SER A 116 -4.67 10.42 22.39
N ARG A 117 -3.66 9.90 21.67
CA ARG A 117 -2.86 10.64 20.69
C ARG A 117 -3.35 10.42 19.26
N PHE A 118 -4.38 9.60 19.03
CA PHE A 118 -4.77 9.18 17.70
C PHE A 118 -5.17 10.35 16.79
N SER A 119 -5.97 11.30 17.30
CA SER A 119 -6.36 12.48 16.53
C SER A 119 -5.17 13.29 16.06
N GLU A 120 -4.14 13.48 16.90
CA GLU A 120 -2.95 14.23 16.53
C GLU A 120 -2.01 13.39 15.65
N PHE A 121 -1.94 12.07 15.88
CA PHE A 121 -1.25 11.13 14.99
C PHE A 121 -1.82 11.22 13.56
N ARG A 122 -3.15 11.22 13.41
CA ARG A 122 -3.84 11.37 12.13
C ARG A 122 -3.39 12.62 11.39
N SER A 123 -3.48 13.80 12.01
CA SER A 123 -3.09 15.07 11.39
C SER A 123 -1.60 15.11 11.01
N ARG A 124 -0.71 14.63 11.89
CA ARG A 124 0.73 14.56 11.59
C ARG A 124 1.02 13.60 10.44
N TYR A 125 0.34 12.46 10.40
CA TYR A 125 0.54 11.45 9.38
C TYR A 125 0.01 11.92 8.01
N PHE A 126 -1.11 12.65 7.95
CA PHE A 126 -1.56 13.32 6.72
C PHE A 126 -0.49 14.27 6.16
N THR A 127 0.21 14.99 7.03
CA THR A 127 1.32 15.85 6.61
C THR A 127 2.48 15.03 6.03
N GLU A 128 2.78 13.85 6.58
CA GLU A 128 3.81 12.94 6.02
C GLU A 128 3.37 12.37 4.65
N LEU A 129 2.10 12.03 4.49
CA LEU A 129 1.51 11.53 3.24
C LEU A 129 1.50 12.59 2.13
N ASP A 130 1.50 13.88 2.48
CA ASP A 130 1.59 14.97 1.52
C ASP A 130 3.01 15.17 0.95
N SER A 131 4.02 14.50 1.52
CA SER A 131 5.40 14.62 1.06
C SER A 131 5.58 14.12 -0.38
N PRO A 132 6.55 14.66 -1.15
CA PRO A 132 6.78 14.21 -2.53
C PRO A 132 7.09 12.71 -2.65
N ALA A 133 7.74 12.13 -1.65
CA ALA A 133 8.06 10.70 -1.62
C ALA A 133 6.80 9.84 -1.45
N ALA A 134 5.94 10.19 -0.50
CA ALA A 134 4.68 9.48 -0.29
C ALA A 134 3.74 9.63 -1.48
N ARG A 135 3.62 10.84 -2.07
CA ARG A 135 2.84 11.07 -3.29
C ARG A 135 3.34 10.25 -4.48
N ALA A 136 4.65 10.15 -4.67
CA ALA A 136 5.24 9.34 -5.74
C ALA A 136 4.96 7.84 -5.53
N GLU A 137 5.06 7.36 -4.29
CA GLU A 137 4.75 5.97 -3.95
C GLU A 137 3.25 5.68 -4.12
N LEU A 138 2.36 6.60 -3.74
CA LEU A 138 0.92 6.50 -3.99
C LEU A 138 0.60 6.38 -5.49
N ALA A 139 1.22 7.21 -6.32
CA ALA A 139 1.04 7.15 -7.76
C ALA A 139 1.53 5.81 -8.34
N ARG A 140 2.65 5.28 -7.84
CA ARG A 140 3.16 3.96 -8.22
C ARG A 140 2.18 2.85 -7.83
N VAL A 141 1.73 2.84 -6.59
CA VAL A 141 0.78 1.84 -6.08
C VAL A 141 -0.53 1.86 -6.86
N ARG A 142 -1.08 3.04 -7.16
CA ARG A 142 -2.30 3.17 -7.99
C ARG A 142 -2.07 2.68 -9.42
N ALA A 143 -0.90 2.97 -10.01
CA ALA A 143 -0.57 2.48 -11.34
C ALA A 143 -0.42 0.95 -11.37
N ASP A 144 0.22 0.35 -10.36
CA ASP A 144 0.38 -1.11 -10.25
C ASP A 144 -0.95 -1.83 -9.94
N ALA A 145 -1.88 -1.14 -9.27
CA ALA A 145 -3.24 -1.63 -9.04
C ALA A 145 -4.04 -1.74 -10.35
N ASP A 146 -3.76 -0.91 -11.36
CA ASP A 146 -4.41 -0.96 -12.69
C ASP A 146 -5.95 -0.92 -12.60
N GLY A 147 -6.47 0.00 -11.78
CA GLY A 147 -7.91 0.17 -11.53
C GLY A 147 -8.52 -0.85 -10.55
N ARG A 148 -7.73 -1.79 -10.01
CA ARG A 148 -8.22 -2.71 -8.97
C ARG A 148 -8.40 -2.01 -7.62
N PRO A 149 -9.38 -2.42 -6.80
CA PRO A 149 -9.53 -1.97 -5.42
C PRO A 149 -8.24 -2.15 -4.62
N LEU A 150 -7.90 -1.18 -3.77
CA LEU A 150 -6.73 -1.28 -2.89
C LEU A 150 -7.11 -1.99 -1.58
N VAL A 151 -6.39 -3.06 -1.24
CA VAL A 151 -6.51 -3.75 0.05
C VAL A 151 -5.27 -3.43 0.89
N LEU A 152 -5.43 -2.56 1.88
CA LEU A 152 -4.35 -2.15 2.78
C LEU A 152 -4.18 -3.17 3.90
N LEU A 153 -3.02 -3.81 3.94
CA LEU A 153 -2.69 -4.83 4.93
C LEU A 153 -1.91 -4.22 6.10
N THR A 154 -2.36 -4.49 7.32
CA THR A 154 -1.68 -4.08 8.56
C THR A 154 -1.52 -5.25 9.54
N ALA A 155 -0.48 -5.19 10.36
CA ALA A 155 -0.26 -6.06 11.50
C ALA A 155 -0.88 -5.49 12.79
N THR A 156 -1.33 -4.24 12.77
CA THR A 156 -1.91 -3.55 13.93
C THR A 156 -3.17 -4.27 14.39
N ARG A 157 -3.29 -4.50 15.71
CA ARG A 157 -4.44 -5.20 16.31
C ARG A 157 -5.70 -4.34 16.34
N ASP A 158 -5.53 -3.05 16.65
CA ASP A 158 -6.61 -2.08 16.64
C ASP A 158 -6.66 -1.42 15.26
N VAL A 159 -7.43 -2.02 14.35
CA VAL A 159 -7.52 -1.57 12.95
C VAL A 159 -8.09 -0.14 12.88
N GLY A 160 -9.11 0.17 13.67
CA GLY A 160 -9.74 1.50 13.67
C GLY A 160 -8.82 2.63 14.15
N HIS A 161 -7.76 2.31 14.88
CA HIS A 161 -6.71 3.27 15.27
C HIS A 161 -5.35 2.96 14.61
N SER A 162 -5.37 2.29 13.46
CA SER A 162 -4.14 1.91 12.74
C SER A 162 -3.70 2.99 11.75
N ASN A 163 -2.43 2.93 11.34
CA ASN A 163 -1.93 3.70 10.20
C ASN A 163 -2.60 3.30 8.88
N ALA A 164 -3.09 2.07 8.75
CA ALA A 164 -3.78 1.63 7.54
C ALA A 164 -5.15 2.29 7.41
N GLU A 165 -5.90 2.45 8.50
CA GLU A 165 -7.18 3.16 8.48
C GLU A 165 -6.97 4.64 8.13
N VAL A 166 -5.99 5.30 8.75
CA VAL A 166 -5.69 6.71 8.42
C VAL A 166 -5.27 6.86 6.95
N LEU A 167 -4.48 5.92 6.41
CA LEU A 167 -4.16 5.92 4.98
C LEU A 167 -5.39 5.68 4.11
N ALA A 168 -6.32 4.81 4.52
CA ALA A 168 -7.56 4.57 3.81
C ALA A 168 -8.43 5.83 3.76
N GLU A 169 -8.61 6.52 4.89
CA GLU A 169 -9.30 7.82 4.95
C GLU A 169 -8.67 8.84 3.99
N PHE A 170 -7.33 8.94 3.97
CA PHE A 170 -6.62 9.83 3.07
C PHE A 170 -6.89 9.50 1.60
N LEU A 171 -6.96 8.21 1.25
CA LEU A 171 -7.19 7.76 -0.13
C LEU A 171 -8.63 7.91 -0.61
N ARG A 172 -9.60 7.74 0.30
CA ARG A 172 -11.04 7.94 0.03
C ARG A 172 -11.39 9.43 -0.14
N GLY A 173 -10.52 10.32 0.34
CA GLY A 173 -10.80 11.76 0.35
C GLY A 173 -11.76 12.17 1.47
N ASP A 174 -11.95 11.32 2.49
CA ASP A 174 -12.76 11.58 3.70
C ASP A 174 -12.10 12.58 4.67
N THR A 175 -11.29 13.47 4.11
CA THR A 175 -10.76 14.60 4.86
C THR A 175 -11.89 15.61 4.95
N ASP A 176 -12.32 15.95 6.17
CA ASP A 176 -13.27 17.04 6.47
C ASP A 176 -12.75 18.44 6.01
N GLU A 177 -11.62 18.45 5.30
CA GLU A 177 -10.95 19.60 4.73
C GLU A 177 -10.71 19.31 3.24
N PRO A 178 -11.19 20.17 2.32
CA PRO A 178 -10.96 19.97 0.90
C PRO A 178 -9.46 19.92 0.66
N ALA A 179 -9.01 18.88 -0.05
CA ALA A 179 -7.61 18.73 -0.36
C ALA A 179 -7.07 20.04 -0.99
N PRO A 180 -5.98 20.63 -0.47
CA PRO A 180 -5.55 21.99 -0.82
C PRO A 180 -5.15 22.17 -2.28
N TRP A 181 -5.16 21.09 -3.07
CA TRP A 181 -4.90 21.08 -4.50
C TRP A 181 -6.16 21.20 -5.37
N SER A 182 -7.37 21.26 -4.80
CA SER A 182 -8.64 21.27 -5.56
C SER A 182 -9.13 22.67 -5.97
N SER A 183 -8.25 23.65 -6.13
CA SER A 183 -8.62 24.97 -6.66
C SER A 183 -7.66 25.37 -7.76
N GLY A 184 -8.11 25.17 -9.00
CA GLY A 184 -7.49 25.59 -10.25
C GLY A 184 -8.56 26.14 -11.18
#